data_AF-A0A2A3MJF3-F1
#
_entry.id   AF-A0A2A3MJF3-F1
#
_cell.length_a   1.000
_cell.length_b   1.000
_cell.length_c   1.000
_cell.angle_alpha   90.00
_cell.angle_beta   90.00
_cell.angle_gamma   90.00
#
_symmetry.space_group_name_H-M   'P 1'
#
loop_
_entity.id
_entity.type
_entity.pdbx_description
1 polymer ?
#
loop_
_entity_poly.entity_id
_entity_poly.type
_entity_poly.pdbx_seq_one_letter_code
_entity_poly.pdbx_strand_id
1 'polypeptide(L)'
;MSKGALARWSEQVYAREGVAPTLLALQDESGEDVLLLLLAAWLQQQGRTLPTDVWQQVHGQQACWREELMLPLRQARRALAQQIALQAQYQRLKAIEIEVELQRLQVLEDSLGRGDCADQAVQAALGAACSGPVNGRRAQLLVQLGGLLSLR
;
A
#
# COMPACT_ATOMS: atom_id res chain seq x y z
N MET A 1 22.52 1.02 1.81
CA MET A 1 21.79 -0.26 1.68
C MET A 1 21.05 -0.23 0.35
N SER A 2 21.06 -1.32 -0.42
CA SER A 2 20.31 -1.38 -1.69
C SER A 2 18.82 -1.48 -1.38
N LYS A 3 18.00 -0.75 -2.14
CA LYS A 3 16.53 -0.83 -2.05
C LYS A 3 16.05 -2.22 -2.48
N GLY A 4 15.15 -2.87 -1.75
CA GLY A 4 14.63 -4.20 -2.09
C GLY A 4 13.60 -4.18 -3.21
N ALA A 5 13.17 -5.39 -3.60
CA ALA A 5 12.43 -5.60 -4.82
C ALA A 5 11.01 -5.04 -4.76
N LEU A 6 10.31 -5.21 -3.63
CA LEU A 6 8.96 -4.69 -3.43
C LEU A 6 8.97 -3.16 -3.48
N ALA A 7 9.86 -2.52 -2.73
CA ALA A 7 9.92 -1.06 -2.67
C ALA A 7 10.28 -0.42 -4.02
N ARG A 8 11.16 -1.05 -4.82
CA ARG A 8 11.48 -0.60 -6.19
C ARG A 8 10.30 -0.81 -7.14
N TRP A 9 9.63 -1.96 -7.03
CA TRP A 9 8.44 -2.26 -7.81
C TRP A 9 7.31 -1.27 -7.53
N SER A 10 7.09 -0.93 -6.25
CA SER A 10 6.05 0.03 -5.85
C SER A 10 6.27 1.40 -6.48
N GLU A 11 7.50 1.91 -6.56
CA GLU A 11 7.79 3.17 -7.28
C GLU A 11 7.39 3.12 -8.75
N GLN A 12 7.71 2.02 -9.44
CA GLN A 12 7.37 1.85 -10.85
C GLN A 12 5.86 1.78 -11.06
N VAL A 13 5.17 1.09 -10.15
CA VAL A 13 3.70 1.00 -10.14
C VAL A 13 3.06 2.35 -9.86
N TYR A 14 3.59 3.13 -8.91
CA TYR A 14 3.11 4.47 -8.61
C TYR A 14 3.25 5.44 -9.78
N ALA A 15 4.25 5.26 -10.64
CA ALA A 15 4.45 6.07 -11.83
C ALA A 15 3.45 5.78 -12.96
N ARG A 16 2.68 4.68 -12.88
CA ARG A 16 1.66 4.36 -13.88
C ARG A 16 0.45 5.27 -13.75
N GLU A 17 -0.08 5.68 -14.89
CA GLU A 17 -1.27 6.53 -14.95
C GLU A 17 -2.44 5.88 -14.20
N GLY A 18 -3.15 6.68 -13.41
CA GLY A 18 -4.31 6.22 -12.63
C GLY A 18 -3.99 5.48 -11.32
N VAL A 19 -2.80 4.89 -11.15
CA VAL A 19 -2.51 4.09 -9.95
C VAL A 19 -2.47 4.94 -8.69
N ALA A 20 -1.65 6.00 -8.69
CA ALA A 20 -1.53 6.90 -7.54
C ALA A 20 -2.88 7.48 -7.08
N PRO A 21 -3.75 8.06 -7.94
CA PRO A 21 -5.04 8.56 -7.49
C PRO A 21 -5.99 7.46 -6.99
N THR A 22 -5.96 6.25 -7.57
CA THR A 22 -6.79 5.13 -7.06
C THR A 22 -6.33 4.66 -5.68
N LEU A 23 -5.01 4.55 -5.45
CA LEU A 23 -4.46 4.22 -4.14
C LEU A 23 -4.78 5.28 -3.09
N LEU A 24 -4.70 6.56 -3.46
CA LEU A 24 -5.12 7.66 -2.58
C LEU A 24 -6.61 7.60 -2.23
N ALA A 25 -7.48 7.32 -3.21
CA ALA A 25 -8.90 7.14 -2.94
C ALA A 25 -9.17 5.94 -2.00
N LEU A 26 -8.48 4.81 -2.20
CA LEU A 26 -8.58 3.65 -1.30
C LEU A 26 -8.14 4.00 0.13
N GLN A 27 -7.07 4.78 0.27
CA GLN A 27 -6.57 5.27 1.55
C GLN A 27 -7.56 6.23 2.23
N ASP A 28 -8.02 7.25 1.51
CA ASP A 28 -8.76 8.37 2.07
C ASP A 28 -10.26 8.06 2.23
N GLU A 29 -10.87 7.37 1.27
CA GLU A 29 -12.31 7.05 1.27
C GLU A 29 -12.62 5.71 1.96
N SER A 30 -11.72 4.73 1.84
CA SER A 30 -11.95 3.36 2.33
C SER A 30 -11.06 2.97 3.52
N GLY A 31 -10.17 3.88 3.96
CA GLY A 31 -9.28 3.64 5.09
C GLY A 31 -8.24 2.54 4.85
N GLU A 32 -8.02 2.14 3.60
CA GLU A 32 -7.15 1.02 3.26
C GLU A 32 -5.68 1.30 3.60
N ASP A 33 -4.98 0.23 3.95
CA ASP A 33 -3.53 0.27 3.99
C ASP A 33 -2.96 -0.01 2.60
N VAL A 34 -2.57 1.06 1.93
CA VAL A 34 -1.99 1.01 0.58
C VAL A 34 -0.72 0.14 0.53
N LEU A 35 0.05 0.03 1.60
CA LEU A 35 1.25 -0.82 1.60
C LEU A 35 0.88 -2.31 1.55
N LEU A 36 -0.22 -2.69 2.19
CA LEU A 36 -0.71 -4.07 2.13
C LEU A 36 -1.30 -4.39 0.76
N LEU A 37 -1.98 -3.44 0.12
CA LEU A 37 -2.47 -3.60 -1.25
C LEU A 37 -1.30 -3.76 -2.24
N LEU A 38 -0.24 -2.95 -2.10
CA LEU A 38 0.97 -3.06 -2.90
C LEU A 38 1.68 -4.39 -2.67
N LEU A 39 1.77 -4.84 -1.42
CA LEU A 39 2.36 -6.13 -1.07
C LEU A 39 1.58 -7.28 -1.74
N ALA A 40 0.26 -7.31 -1.63
CA ALA A 40 -0.57 -8.35 -2.24
C ALA A 40 -0.42 -8.39 -3.76
N ALA A 41 -0.45 -7.22 -4.41
CA ALA A 41 -0.26 -7.13 -5.86
C ALA A 41 1.14 -7.60 -6.30
N TRP A 42 2.18 -7.22 -5.56
CA TRP A 42 3.55 -7.63 -5.83
C TRP A 42 3.77 -9.14 -5.66
N LEU A 43 3.18 -9.75 -4.62
CA LEU A 43 3.18 -11.20 -4.44
C LEU A 43 2.45 -11.89 -5.57
N GLN A 44 1.27 -11.39 -5.96
CA GLN A 44 0.49 -11.95 -7.05
C GLN A 44 1.25 -11.93 -8.39
N GLN A 45 1.99 -10.85 -8.68
CA GLN A 45 2.81 -10.76 -9.90
C GLN A 45 3.94 -11.82 -9.92
N GLN A 46 4.38 -12.28 -8.75
CA GLN A 46 5.35 -13.37 -8.62
C GLN A 46 4.68 -14.76 -8.60
N GLY A 47 3.37 -14.85 -8.80
CA GLY A 47 2.60 -16.09 -8.66
C GLY A 47 2.56 -16.57 -7.21
N ARG A 48 2.60 -15.65 -6.24
CA ARG A 48 2.63 -15.93 -4.81
C ARG A 48 1.43 -15.36 -4.07
N THR A 49 1.05 -16.01 -2.97
CA THR A 49 0.13 -15.49 -1.96
C THR A 49 0.66 -15.80 -0.56
N LEU A 50 0.05 -15.21 0.46
CA LEU A 50 0.27 -15.59 1.86
C LEU A 50 -0.93 -16.39 2.36
N PRO A 51 -0.71 -17.38 3.24
CA PRO A 51 -1.79 -18.03 3.94
C PRO A 51 -2.46 -17.05 4.93
N THR A 52 -3.70 -17.35 5.30
CA THR A 52 -4.59 -16.44 6.03
C THR A 52 -4.03 -16.02 7.39
N ASP A 53 -3.38 -16.92 8.11
CA ASP A 53 -2.73 -16.67 9.40
C ASP A 53 -1.56 -15.68 9.27
N VAL A 54 -0.76 -15.81 8.20
CA VAL A 54 0.32 -14.88 7.90
C VAL A 54 -0.24 -13.50 7.54
N TRP A 55 -1.32 -13.43 6.74
CA TRP A 55 -2.00 -12.15 6.48
C TRP A 55 -2.50 -11.49 7.77
N GLN A 56 -3.08 -12.24 8.70
CA GLN A 56 -3.52 -11.73 9.99
C GLN A 56 -2.35 -11.15 10.81
N GLN A 57 -1.21 -11.84 10.84
CA GLN A 57 0.00 -11.34 11.50
C GLN A 57 0.51 -10.04 10.86
N VAL A 58 0.61 -10.01 9.53
CA VAL A 58 1.03 -8.82 8.77
C VAL A 58 0.09 -7.65 9.04
N HIS A 59 -1.22 -7.88 9.03
CA HIS A 59 -2.22 -6.87 9.37
C HIS A 59 -2.03 -6.32 10.79
N GLY A 60 -1.83 -7.18 11.79
CA GLY A 60 -1.64 -6.73 13.17
C GLY A 60 -0.39 -5.87 13.35
N GLN A 61 0.74 -6.31 12.78
CA GLN A 61 2.00 -5.55 12.82
C GLN A 61 1.88 -4.21 12.07
N GLN A 62 1.19 -4.22 10.94
CA GLN A 62 1.01 -3.02 10.12
C GLN A 62 0.03 -2.03 10.77
N ALA A 63 -1.05 -2.50 11.40
CA ALA A 63 -2.01 -1.65 12.08
C ALA A 63 -1.35 -0.85 13.21
N CYS A 64 -0.60 -1.52 14.09
CA CYS A 64 0.14 -0.87 15.18
C CYS A 64 1.12 0.20 14.64
N TRP A 65 1.94 -0.16 13.64
CA TRP A 65 2.87 0.78 13.02
C TRP A 65 2.16 1.98 12.35
N ARG A 66 1.04 1.71 11.66
CA ARG A 66 0.23 2.73 11.00
C ARG A 66 -0.36 3.71 12.01
N GLU A 67 -0.89 3.21 13.12
CA GLU A 67 -1.49 4.02 14.18
C GLU A 67 -0.45 4.87 14.91
N GLU A 68 0.71 4.29 15.24
CA GLU A 68 1.74 4.96 16.04
C GLU A 68 2.59 5.97 15.23
N LEU A 69 2.82 5.70 13.94
CA LEU A 69 3.73 6.52 13.12
C LEU A 69 3.02 7.19 11.94
N MET A 70 2.34 6.42 11.10
CA MET A 70 1.88 6.94 9.81
C MET A 70 0.67 7.85 9.90
N LEU A 71 -0.32 7.53 10.74
CA LEU A 71 -1.48 8.39 10.91
C LEU A 71 -1.07 9.76 11.48
N PRO A 72 -0.22 9.85 12.53
CA PRO A 72 0.33 11.14 12.97
C PRO A 72 1.08 11.88 11.86
N LEU A 73 1.91 11.19 11.08
CA LEU A 73 2.68 11.80 9.99
C LEU A 73 1.76 12.38 8.89
N ARG A 74 0.76 11.60 8.47
CA ARG A 74 -0.26 12.02 7.51
C ARG A 74 -1.09 13.18 8.04
N GLN A 75 -1.45 13.17 9.33
CA GLN A 75 -2.18 14.26 9.97
C GLN A 75 -1.35 15.56 9.94
N ALA A 76 -0.07 15.48 10.31
CA ALA A 76 0.84 16.63 10.24
C ALA A 76 0.96 17.15 8.80
N ARG A 77 1.12 16.27 7.81
CA ARG A 77 1.15 16.66 6.40
C ARG A 77 -0.14 17.34 5.93
N ARG A 78 -1.30 16.80 6.31
CA ARG A 78 -2.61 17.42 5.99
C ARG A 78 -2.76 18.79 6.64
N ALA A 79 -2.28 18.97 7.87
CA ALA A 79 -2.28 20.27 8.54
C ALA A 79 -1.39 21.29 7.81
N LEU A 80 -0.20 20.88 7.34
CA LEU A 80 0.69 21.73 6.55
C LEU A 80 0.10 22.10 5.18
N ALA A 81 -0.69 21.21 4.55
CA ALA A 81 -1.32 21.47 3.26
C ALA A 81 -2.30 22.66 3.29
N GLN A 82 -2.87 22.97 4.45
CA GLN A 82 -3.78 24.10 4.64
C GLN A 82 -3.05 25.44 4.83
N GLN A 83 -1.71 25.41 4.97
CA GLN A 83 -0.89 26.57 5.29
C GLN A 83 -0.08 27.01 4.07
N ILE A 84 -0.57 28.03 3.34
CA ILE A 84 0.07 28.52 2.10
C ILE A 84 1.56 28.87 2.32
N ALA A 85 1.88 29.50 3.46
CA ALA A 85 3.26 29.86 3.81
C ALA A 85 4.19 28.67 4.07
N LEU A 86 3.64 27.46 4.27
CA LEU A 86 4.39 26.26 4.63
C LEU A 86 4.45 25.21 3.50
N GLN A 87 4.22 25.61 2.25
CA GLN A 87 4.18 24.67 1.12
C GLN A 87 5.49 23.88 0.93
N ALA A 88 6.64 24.48 1.22
CA ALA A 88 7.93 23.79 1.17
C ALA A 88 8.07 22.72 2.27
N GLN A 89 7.49 22.96 3.45
CA GLN A 89 7.44 22.02 4.57
C GLN A 89 6.48 20.88 4.24
N TYR A 90 5.32 21.17 3.65
CA TYR A 90 4.39 20.16 3.14
C TYR A 90 5.09 19.20 2.17
N GLN A 91 5.83 19.72 1.18
CA GLN A 91 6.53 18.86 0.21
C GLN A 91 7.63 18.02 0.87
N ARG A 92 8.41 18.60 1.79
CA ARG A 92 9.43 17.86 2.54
C ARG A 92 8.82 16.76 3.41
N LEU A 93 7.72 17.03 4.11
CA LEU A 93 7.05 16.03 4.93
C LEU A 93 6.41 14.93 4.08
N LYS A 94 5.87 15.28 2.91
CA LYS A 94 5.40 14.30 1.92
C LYS A 94 6.53 13.38 1.45
N ALA A 95 7.72 13.91 1.19
CA ALA A 95 8.87 13.12 0.80
C ALA A 95 9.30 12.16 1.93
N ILE A 96 9.32 12.63 3.18
CA ILE A 96 9.62 11.80 4.36
C ILE A 96 8.57 10.69 4.51
N GLU A 97 7.27 11.01 4.36
CA GLU A 97 6.20 10.02 4.42
C GLU A 97 6.41 8.89 3.40
N ILE A 98 6.71 9.24 2.16
CA ILE A 98 6.97 8.26 1.09
C ILE A 98 8.23 7.44 1.40
N GLU A 99 9.31 8.07 1.88
CA GLU A 99 10.55 7.37 2.24
C GLU A 99 10.31 6.34 3.34
N VAL A 100 9.58 6.73 4.39
CA VAL A 100 9.20 5.85 5.50
C VAL A 100 8.33 4.68 5.03
N GLU A 101 7.36 4.93 4.15
CA GLU A 101 6.51 3.89 3.56
C GLU A 101 7.31 2.90 2.71
N LEU A 102 8.24 3.38 1.89
CA LEU A 102 9.11 2.54 1.07
C LEU A 102 10.06 1.70 1.93
N GLN A 103 10.57 2.25 3.03
CA GLN A 103 11.37 1.49 3.98
C GLN A 103 10.52 0.45 4.72
N ARG A 104 9.26 0.76 5.03
CA ARG A 104 8.34 -0.22 5.62
C ARG A 104 8.08 -1.39 4.68
N LEU A 105 7.89 -1.13 3.38
CA LEU A 105 7.77 -2.18 2.37
C LEU A 105 9.01 -3.09 2.33
N GLN A 106 10.22 -2.53 2.52
CA GLN A 106 11.43 -3.35 2.64
C GLN A 106 11.34 -4.31 3.83
N VAL A 107 10.99 -3.79 5.00
CA VAL A 107 10.90 -4.60 6.23
C VAL A 107 9.84 -5.69 6.08
N LEU A 108 8.71 -5.36 5.43
CA LEU A 108 7.68 -6.35 5.11
C LEU A 108 8.24 -7.42 4.18
N GLU A 109 8.89 -7.05 3.08
CA GLU A 109 9.54 -7.99 2.15
C GLU A 109 10.51 -8.94 2.88
N ASP A 110 11.39 -8.40 3.73
CA ASP A 110 12.40 -9.17 4.46
C ASP A 110 11.80 -10.11 5.52
N SER A 111 10.62 -9.77 6.05
CA SER A 111 9.93 -10.58 7.05
C SER A 111 9.16 -11.77 6.47
N LEU A 112 8.96 -11.80 5.15
CA LEU A 112 8.16 -12.82 4.48
C LEU A 112 9.01 -14.03 4.11
N GLY A 113 8.55 -15.23 4.48
CA GLY A 113 9.11 -16.49 4.02
C GLY A 113 8.83 -16.76 2.54
N ARG A 114 9.13 -17.99 2.08
CA ARG A 114 8.58 -18.48 0.80
C ARG A 114 7.07 -18.59 0.98
N GLY A 115 6.32 -17.75 0.24
CA GLY A 115 4.85 -17.79 0.23
C GLY A 115 4.34 -19.00 -0.56
N ASP A 116 3.03 -19.14 -0.61
CA ASP A 116 2.37 -20.21 -1.39
C ASP A 116 2.27 -19.84 -2.86
N CYS A 117 2.13 -20.84 -3.73
CA CYS A 117 1.82 -20.60 -5.14
C CYS A 117 0.39 -20.08 -5.27
N ALA A 118 0.20 -19.04 -6.08
CA ALA A 118 -1.09 -18.41 -6.31
C ALA A 118 -1.49 -18.51 -7.79
N ASP A 119 -2.61 -19.17 -8.06
CA ASP A 119 -3.32 -19.14 -9.34
C ASP A 119 -4.69 -18.46 -9.13
N GLN A 120 -4.65 -17.16 -8.86
CA GLN A 120 -5.83 -16.35 -8.60
C GLN A 120 -5.76 -15.02 -9.36
N ALA A 121 -6.89 -14.37 -9.55
CA ALA A 121 -6.92 -13.03 -10.13
C ALA A 121 -6.34 -11.99 -9.15
N VAL A 122 -5.77 -10.90 -9.68
CA VAL A 122 -5.21 -9.82 -8.85
C VAL A 122 -6.23 -9.19 -7.90
N GLN A 123 -7.51 -9.17 -8.27
CA GLN A 123 -8.57 -8.67 -7.41
C GLN A 123 -8.77 -9.55 -6.17
N ALA A 124 -8.60 -10.87 -6.28
CA ALA A 124 -8.66 -11.78 -5.15
C ALA A 124 -7.48 -11.56 -4.19
N ALA A 125 -6.28 -11.34 -4.75
CA ALA A 125 -5.09 -10.99 -3.96
C ALA A 125 -5.28 -9.67 -3.21
N LEU A 126 -5.77 -8.63 -3.90
CA LEU A 126 -6.06 -7.34 -3.28
C LEU A 126 -7.12 -7.46 -2.18
N GLY A 127 -8.16 -8.28 -2.39
CA GLY A 127 -9.17 -8.54 -1.37
C GLY A 127 -8.64 -9.25 -0.13
N ALA A 128 -7.59 -10.07 -0.24
CA ALA A 128 -6.96 -10.71 0.91
C ALA A 128 -6.16 -9.72 1.79
N ALA A 129 -5.69 -8.60 1.21
CA ALA A 129 -5.01 -7.53 1.93
C ALA A 129 -5.97 -6.49 2.56
N CYS A 130 -7.27 -6.67 2.38
CA CYS A 130 -8.29 -5.77 2.89
C CYS A 130 -8.75 -6.21 4.29
N SER A 131 -8.80 -5.27 5.24
CA SER A 131 -9.46 -5.54 6.52
C SER A 131 -10.98 -5.41 6.38
N GLY A 132 -11.73 -6.46 6.69
CA GLY A 132 -13.21 -6.45 6.68
C GLY A 132 -13.85 -6.58 5.29
N PRO A 133 -15.18 -6.41 5.18
CA PRO A 133 -15.92 -6.69 3.96
C PRO A 133 -15.59 -5.71 2.82
N VAL A 134 -15.43 -6.24 1.61
CA VAL A 134 -15.18 -5.48 0.38
C VAL A 134 -16.50 -5.24 -0.35
N ASN A 135 -17.05 -4.03 -0.28
CA ASN A 135 -18.32 -3.66 -0.92
C ASN A 135 -18.35 -2.20 -1.40
N GLY A 136 -19.39 -1.82 -2.15
CA GLY A 136 -19.63 -0.44 -2.58
C GLY A 136 -18.44 0.22 -3.29
N ARG A 137 -18.11 1.44 -2.87
CA ARG A 137 -17.01 2.24 -3.45
C ARG A 137 -15.65 1.56 -3.30
N ARG A 138 -15.40 0.93 -2.15
CA ARG A 138 -14.18 0.16 -1.88
C ARG A 138 -13.97 -0.94 -2.93
N ALA A 139 -15.00 -1.74 -3.20
CA ALA A 139 -14.94 -2.79 -4.21
C ALA A 139 -14.65 -2.25 -5.61
N GLN A 140 -15.29 -1.13 -6.00
CA GLN A 140 -15.04 -0.49 -7.30
C GLN A 140 -13.59 -0.03 -7.46
N LEU A 141 -13.03 0.60 -6.42
CA LEU A 141 -11.65 1.08 -6.43
C LEU A 141 -10.63 -0.06 -6.48
N LEU A 142 -10.89 -1.19 -5.79
CA LEU A 142 -10.03 -2.37 -5.87
C LEU A 142 -10.06 -3.03 -7.25
N VAL A 143 -11.24 -3.08 -7.89
CA VAL A 143 -11.36 -3.56 -9.29
C VAL A 143 -10.59 -2.65 -10.23
N GLN A 144 -10.73 -1.33 -10.08
CA GLN A 144 -9.99 -0.34 -10.86
C GLN A 144 -8.47 -0.52 -10.68
N LEU A 145 -8.01 -0.65 -9.44
CA LEU A 145 -6.60 -0.88 -9.13
C LEU A 145 -6.10 -2.17 -9.77
N GLY A 146 -6.84 -3.28 -9.65
CA GLY A 146 -6.49 -4.55 -10.27
C GLY A 146 -6.36 -4.44 -11.80
N GLY A 147 -7.25 -3.69 -12.45
CA GLY A 147 -7.16 -3.39 -13.88
C GLY A 147 -5.88 -2.63 -14.24
N LEU A 148 -5.58 -1.54 -13.52
CA LEU A 148 -4.38 -0.73 -13.73
C LEU A 148 -3.07 -1.51 -13.52
N LEU A 149 -3.06 -2.44 -12.56
CA LEU A 149 -1.90 -3.28 -12.27
C LEU A 149 -1.67 -4.38 -13.31
N SER A 150 -2.74 -4.80 -14.01
CA SER A 150 -2.70 -5.84 -15.04
C SER A 150 -2.26 -5.31 -16.40
N LEU A 151 -2.31 -3.99 -16.62
CA LEU A 151 -1.78 -3.34 -17.81
C LEU A 151 -0.24 -3.39 -17.78
N ARG A 152 0.34 -3.99 -18.83
CA ARG A 152 1.79 -4.09 -19.03
C ARG A 152 2.35 -2.81 -19.64
#